data_AF-A0A966NMA8-F1
#
_entry.id   AF-A0A966NMA8-F1
#
_cell.length_a   1.000
_cell.length_b   1.000
_cell.length_c   1.000
_cell.angle_alpha   90.00
_cell.angle_beta   90.00
_cell.angle_gamma   90.00
#
_symmetry.space_group_name_H-M   'P 1'
#
loop_
_entity.id
_entity.type
_entity.pdbx_description
1 polymer ?
#
loop_
_entity_poly.entity_id
_entity_poly.type
_entity_poly.pdbx_seq_one_letter_code
_entity_poly.pdbx_strand_id
1 'polypeptide(L)'
;RGERGARPGQPNGGNGDGRNGGGRRQFTPPPPALTKRPRPTRLRAKNEHRQAVLDALKPEERVLAEVALKGGVGALRVAVKEQNTRLTKEGKPTINAGPLIDQMLELLPRLRVAEWRDTVEAVEKIIDTVDLRDLRSIVARSNDATLMKDASLNGKREELRVALKRREDEALAHWHEDLQAAVDVGRIVAALNLSGKPPKAGTPPSAEIKLRLVALTVEQLTPDASSERWAVVLEALAFAPIHNDAVPKALPQRVTPELIKTVTRLAPLIPKIAALFGVAVDPKARTPRPLPPVRRDKDAKRGSKGAPRSNSGSRANGDATPAPAVTTTATEAPAADIAAPAADASATQN
;
A
#
# COMPACT_ATOMS: atom_id res chain seq x y z
N ARG A 1 80.67 29.63 8.16
CA ARG A 1 81.30 28.42 8.74
C ARG A 1 80.18 27.67 9.47
N GLY A 2 79.48 26.72 8.83
CA GLY A 2 79.72 25.26 8.94
C GLY A 2 79.36 24.77 10.37
N GLU A 3 78.52 23.78 10.66
CA GLU A 3 78.14 22.53 9.98
C GLU A 3 76.85 21.93 10.60
N ARG A 4 76.32 20.90 9.94
CA ARG A 4 75.15 20.07 10.28
C ARG A 4 75.41 19.14 11.48
N GLY A 5 74.36 18.80 12.23
CA GLY A 5 74.36 17.68 13.19
C GLY A 5 72.95 17.09 13.37
N ALA A 6 72.84 15.78 13.23
CA ALA A 6 71.63 14.98 13.00
C ALA A 6 70.74 14.72 14.23
N ARG A 7 69.44 14.47 13.99
CA ARG A 7 68.45 13.94 14.97
C ARG A 7 68.43 12.40 14.95
N PRO A 8 68.57 11.70 16.09
CA PRO A 8 68.08 10.33 16.27
C PRO A 8 66.60 10.40 16.72
N GLY A 9 65.69 9.46 16.45
CA GLY A 9 65.79 8.04 16.17
C GLY A 9 64.65 7.38 16.98
N GLN A 10 63.63 6.89 16.29
CA GLN A 10 62.43 6.25 16.86
C GLN A 10 62.73 4.83 17.37
N PRO A 11 62.03 4.34 18.40
CA PRO A 11 61.77 2.92 18.55
C PRO A 11 60.31 2.58 18.26
N ASN A 12 60.17 1.53 17.46
CA ASN A 12 58.97 0.87 17.00
C ASN A 12 58.62 -0.31 17.94
N GLY A 13 57.34 -0.66 18.03
CA GLY A 13 56.88 -2.03 18.28
C GLY A 13 56.86 -2.56 19.72
N GLY A 14 55.78 -2.26 20.45
CA GLY A 14 55.40 -2.96 21.68
C GLY A 14 54.13 -3.79 21.46
N ASN A 15 54.31 -5.10 21.32
CA ASN A 15 53.28 -6.11 21.09
C ASN A 15 52.37 -6.24 22.33
N GLY A 16 51.19 -5.60 22.30
CA GLY A 16 50.17 -5.68 23.34
C GLY A 16 49.18 -6.81 23.08
N ASP A 17 49.56 -8.02 23.47
CA ASP A 17 48.72 -9.22 23.47
C ASP A 17 47.64 -9.11 24.56
N GLY A 18 46.61 -8.31 24.27
CA GLY A 18 45.46 -8.06 25.12
C GLY A 18 44.36 -9.08 24.87
N ARG A 19 44.43 -10.20 25.58
CA ARG A 19 43.35 -11.19 25.75
C ARG A 19 42.02 -10.50 26.08
N ASN A 20 41.17 -10.32 25.08
CA ASN A 20 39.75 -10.08 25.31
C ASN A 20 39.00 -11.38 24.97
N GLY A 21 38.76 -12.19 26.01
CA GLY A 21 37.93 -13.37 25.97
C GLY A 21 36.47 -13.00 25.73
N GLY A 22 36.16 -12.57 24.51
CA GLY A 22 34.79 -12.52 24.02
C GLY A 22 34.34 -13.95 23.80
N GLY A 23 33.62 -14.52 24.78
CA GLY A 23 32.93 -15.80 24.63
C GLY A 23 32.23 -15.82 23.28
N ARG A 24 32.74 -16.67 22.39
CA ARG A 24 32.26 -16.82 21.01
C ARG A 24 30.81 -17.23 21.14
N ARG A 25 29.88 -16.28 20.99
CA ARG A 25 28.44 -16.53 20.94
C ARG A 25 28.28 -17.71 19.98
N GLN A 26 27.80 -18.84 20.50
CA GLN A 26 27.56 -20.03 19.70
C GLN A 26 26.63 -19.57 18.59
N PHE A 27 27.17 -19.46 17.38
CA PHE A 27 26.42 -18.97 16.23
C PHE A 27 25.49 -20.12 15.84
N THR A 28 24.32 -20.17 16.48
CA THR A 28 23.23 -21.01 16.00
C THR A 28 22.94 -20.52 14.58
N PRO A 29 23.11 -21.36 13.55
CA PRO A 29 22.86 -20.93 12.20
C PRO A 29 21.41 -20.43 12.10
N PRO A 30 21.17 -19.29 11.43
CA PRO A 30 19.83 -18.76 11.31
C PRO A 30 18.92 -19.79 10.62
N PRO A 31 17.64 -19.89 11.01
CA PRO A 31 16.70 -20.83 10.42
C PRO A 31 16.71 -20.76 8.88
N PRO A 32 16.58 -21.89 8.17
CA PRO A 32 16.72 -21.94 6.71
C PRO A 32 15.76 -21.00 5.98
N ALA A 33 16.20 -20.43 4.86
CA ALA A 33 15.43 -19.49 4.06
C ALA A 33 14.19 -20.13 3.43
N LEU A 34 13.00 -19.57 3.73
CA LEU A 34 11.78 -19.89 2.99
C LEU A 34 11.96 -19.46 1.53
N THR A 35 11.69 -20.39 0.61
CA THR A 35 11.62 -20.10 -0.81
C THR A 35 10.49 -19.11 -1.06
N LYS A 36 10.81 -17.96 -1.64
CA LYS A 36 9.80 -16.94 -1.96
C LYS A 36 9.24 -17.23 -3.33
N ARG A 37 7.91 -17.25 -3.44
CA ARG A 37 7.23 -17.35 -4.73
C ARG A 37 7.54 -16.13 -5.61
N PRO A 38 7.57 -16.32 -6.94
CA PRO A 38 7.79 -15.21 -7.87
C PRO A 38 6.71 -14.15 -7.69
N ARG A 39 7.08 -12.88 -7.94
CA ARG A 39 6.11 -11.78 -7.87
C ARG A 39 5.17 -11.86 -9.09
N PRO A 40 3.88 -11.56 -8.91
CA PRO A 40 2.96 -11.52 -10.02
C PRO A 40 3.33 -10.43 -11.03
N THR A 41 3.05 -10.70 -12.30
CA THR A 41 3.26 -9.79 -13.43
C THR A 41 2.12 -8.78 -13.48
N ARG A 42 2.45 -7.49 -13.57
CA ARG A 42 1.44 -6.43 -13.74
C ARG A 42 0.93 -6.40 -15.17
N LEU A 43 -0.38 -6.17 -15.34
CA LEU A 43 -0.96 -6.10 -16.67
C LEU A 43 -0.49 -4.86 -17.44
N ARG A 44 -0.17 -5.06 -18.72
CA ARG A 44 0.14 -4.00 -19.69
C ARG A 44 -0.68 -4.25 -20.96
N ALA A 45 -1.87 -3.65 -21.02
CA ALA A 45 -2.72 -3.70 -22.19
C ALA A 45 -2.10 -2.91 -23.35
N LYS A 46 -2.21 -3.46 -24.56
CA LYS A 46 -1.97 -2.70 -25.79
C LYS A 46 -3.21 -1.87 -26.13
N ASN A 47 -3.17 -1.14 -27.25
CA ASN A 47 -4.28 -0.31 -27.73
C ASN A 47 -4.67 -0.70 -29.16
N GLU A 48 -4.59 -1.97 -29.54
CA GLU A 48 -4.77 -2.43 -30.92
C GLU A 48 -6.24 -2.27 -31.34
N HIS A 49 -7.19 -2.74 -30.53
CA HIS A 49 -8.63 -2.59 -30.79
C HIS A 49 -9.09 -1.15 -30.68
N ARG A 50 -8.56 -0.43 -29.69
CA ARG A 50 -8.85 1.00 -29.51
C ARG A 50 -8.42 1.81 -30.74
N GLN A 51 -7.21 1.55 -31.25
CA GLN A 51 -6.69 2.23 -32.42
C GLN A 51 -7.51 1.90 -33.67
N ALA A 52 -7.89 0.62 -33.86
CA ALA A 52 -8.76 0.21 -34.96
C ALA A 52 -10.12 0.93 -34.95
N VAL A 53 -10.70 1.17 -33.76
CA VAL A 53 -11.93 1.99 -33.66
C VAL A 53 -11.65 3.44 -34.08
N LEU A 54 -10.57 4.05 -33.59
CA LEU A 54 -10.22 5.45 -33.93
C LEU A 54 -9.94 5.64 -35.43
N ASP A 55 -9.36 4.65 -36.08
CA ASP A 55 -9.02 4.70 -37.51
C ASP A 55 -10.26 4.51 -38.41
N ALA A 56 -11.31 3.88 -37.89
CA ALA A 56 -12.59 3.70 -38.60
C ALA A 56 -13.56 4.89 -38.45
N LEU A 57 -13.28 5.84 -37.54
CA LEU A 57 -14.12 7.01 -37.31
C LEU A 57 -13.82 8.14 -38.30
N LYS A 58 -14.83 8.98 -38.55
CA LYS A 58 -14.60 10.23 -39.29
C LYS A 58 -13.63 11.14 -38.51
N PRO A 59 -12.91 12.07 -39.19
CA PRO A 59 -11.95 12.95 -38.52
C PRO A 59 -12.55 13.73 -37.33
N GLU A 60 -13.78 14.22 -37.45
CA GLU A 60 -14.49 14.95 -36.39
C GLU A 60 -14.85 14.05 -35.20
N GLU A 61 -15.39 12.86 -35.48
CA GLU A 61 -15.73 11.84 -34.48
C GLU A 61 -14.48 11.34 -33.74
N ARG A 62 -13.33 11.26 -34.44
CA ARG A 62 -12.05 10.83 -33.87
C ARG A 62 -11.59 11.78 -32.78
N VAL A 63 -11.67 13.10 -32.99
CA VAL A 63 -11.28 14.10 -31.98
C VAL A 63 -12.15 13.95 -30.72
N LEU A 64 -13.46 13.75 -30.88
CA LEU A 64 -14.36 13.49 -29.76
C LEU A 64 -14.04 12.17 -29.05
N ALA A 65 -13.74 11.12 -29.79
CA ALA A 65 -13.34 9.83 -29.24
C ALA A 65 -12.02 9.92 -28.44
N GLU A 66 -11.04 10.67 -28.91
CA GLU A 66 -9.78 10.90 -28.19
C GLU A 66 -9.99 11.69 -26.89
N VAL A 67 -10.88 12.70 -26.89
CA VAL A 67 -11.28 13.41 -25.68
C VAL A 67 -12.02 12.46 -24.71
N ALA A 68 -12.89 11.60 -25.26
CA ALA A 68 -13.62 10.62 -24.47
C ALA A 68 -12.69 9.63 -23.75
N LEU A 69 -11.65 9.16 -24.42
CA LEU A 69 -10.64 8.25 -23.85
C LEU A 69 -9.79 8.93 -22.76
N LYS A 70 -9.55 10.24 -22.85
CA LYS A 70 -8.74 10.99 -21.86
C LYS A 70 -9.47 11.24 -20.55
N GLY A 71 -10.77 11.53 -20.58
CA GLY A 71 -11.49 11.89 -19.36
C GLY A 71 -13.01 11.93 -19.45
N GLY A 72 -13.59 11.21 -20.43
CA GLY A 72 -15.04 11.09 -20.55
C GLY A 72 -15.74 12.43 -20.81
N VAL A 73 -17.04 12.48 -20.49
CA VAL A 73 -17.90 13.65 -20.77
C VAL A 73 -17.42 14.88 -19.98
N GLY A 74 -16.80 14.67 -18.82
CA GLY A 74 -16.21 15.74 -18.02
C GLY A 74 -15.10 16.48 -18.76
N ALA A 75 -14.18 15.75 -19.41
CA ALA A 75 -13.11 16.35 -20.21
C ALA A 75 -13.67 17.17 -21.38
N LEU A 76 -14.71 16.67 -22.05
CA LEU A 76 -15.38 17.41 -23.12
C LEU A 76 -16.01 18.72 -22.62
N ARG A 77 -16.70 18.70 -21.47
CA ARG A 77 -17.28 19.91 -20.87
C ARG A 77 -16.23 20.95 -20.52
N VAL A 78 -15.10 20.52 -19.96
CA VAL A 78 -13.97 21.41 -19.65
C VAL A 78 -13.39 22.02 -20.93
N ALA A 79 -13.14 21.19 -21.95
CA ALA A 79 -12.61 21.64 -23.23
C ALA A 79 -13.53 22.66 -23.92
N VAL A 80 -14.85 22.39 -23.97
CA VAL A 80 -15.82 23.33 -24.56
C VAL A 80 -15.90 24.62 -23.75
N LYS A 81 -15.84 24.55 -22.41
CA LYS A 81 -15.83 25.75 -21.56
C LYS A 81 -14.60 26.62 -21.86
N GLU A 82 -13.41 26.02 -21.91
CA GLU A 82 -12.18 26.74 -22.25
C GLU A 82 -12.25 27.36 -23.66
N GLN A 83 -12.76 26.62 -24.64
CA GLN A 83 -12.92 27.12 -25.99
C GLN A 83 -13.93 28.27 -26.06
N ASN A 84 -15.05 28.18 -25.35
CA ASN A 84 -16.03 29.26 -25.26
C ASN A 84 -15.46 30.51 -24.62
N THR A 85 -14.61 30.39 -23.59
CA THR A 85 -13.93 31.57 -23.01
C THR A 85 -12.96 32.26 -23.97
N ARG A 86 -12.44 31.54 -24.98
CA ARG A 86 -11.60 32.12 -26.04
C ARG A 86 -12.47 32.77 -27.12
N LEU A 87 -13.52 32.09 -27.56
CA LEU A 87 -14.45 32.59 -28.56
C LEU A 87 -15.14 33.88 -28.11
N THR A 88 -15.52 33.99 -26.83
CA THR A 88 -16.07 35.24 -26.28
C THR A 88 -15.07 36.38 -26.27
N LYS A 89 -13.79 36.12 -25.98
CA LYS A 89 -12.71 37.13 -26.08
C LYS A 89 -12.47 37.58 -27.52
N GLU A 90 -12.64 36.68 -28.48
CA GLU A 90 -12.49 36.95 -29.92
C GLU A 90 -13.76 37.54 -30.55
N GLY A 91 -14.84 37.77 -29.78
CA GLY A 91 -16.13 38.27 -30.29
C GLY A 91 -16.87 37.28 -31.20
N LYS A 92 -16.51 36.00 -31.17
CA LYS A 92 -17.11 34.92 -31.98
C LYS A 92 -18.24 34.21 -31.21
N PRO A 93 -19.21 33.58 -31.91
CA PRO A 93 -20.28 32.82 -31.26
C PRO A 93 -19.72 31.63 -30.46
N THR A 94 -20.35 31.33 -29.33
CA THR A 94 -19.99 30.20 -28.45
C THR A 94 -20.49 28.86 -28.98
N ILE A 95 -19.76 27.79 -28.69
CA ILE A 95 -20.10 26.42 -29.04
C ILE A 95 -21.09 25.84 -28.03
N ASN A 96 -22.14 25.18 -28.54
CA ASN A 96 -23.05 24.40 -27.72
C ASN A 96 -22.47 23.00 -27.45
N ALA A 97 -22.28 22.65 -26.18
CA ALA A 97 -21.73 21.35 -25.79
C ALA A 97 -22.71 20.18 -25.95
N GLY A 98 -24.03 20.43 -25.96
CA GLY A 98 -25.06 19.38 -25.94
C GLY A 98 -24.91 18.35 -27.06
N PRO A 99 -24.95 18.76 -28.34
CA PRO A 99 -24.81 17.83 -29.47
C PRO A 99 -23.50 17.04 -29.46
N LEU A 100 -22.40 17.67 -29.02
CA LEU A 100 -21.09 17.02 -28.89
C LEU A 100 -21.09 15.95 -27.79
N ILE A 101 -21.80 16.21 -26.68
CA ILE A 101 -21.97 15.25 -25.59
C ILE A 101 -22.79 14.06 -26.08
N ASP A 102 -23.88 14.29 -26.82
CA ASP A 102 -24.74 13.21 -27.32
C ASP A 102 -24.00 12.29 -28.28
N GLN A 103 -23.26 12.87 -29.24
CA GLN A 103 -22.41 12.11 -30.16
C GLN A 103 -21.31 11.34 -29.41
N MET A 104 -20.72 11.94 -28.38
CA MET A 104 -19.74 11.25 -27.55
C MET A 104 -20.36 10.07 -26.78
N LEU A 105 -21.57 10.24 -26.22
CA LEU A 105 -22.28 9.16 -25.52
C LEU A 105 -22.60 7.99 -26.45
N GLU A 106 -22.85 8.25 -27.73
CA GLU A 106 -23.03 7.22 -28.77
C GLU A 106 -21.74 6.43 -29.03
N LEU A 107 -20.57 7.08 -29.03
CA LEU A 107 -19.28 6.44 -29.28
C LEU A 107 -18.74 5.64 -28.07
N LEU A 108 -19.09 6.04 -26.84
CA LEU A 108 -18.56 5.45 -25.60
C LEU A 108 -18.71 3.93 -25.49
N PRO A 109 -19.88 3.31 -25.76
CA PRO A 109 -20.02 1.86 -25.70
C PRO A 109 -19.02 1.13 -26.60
N ARG A 110 -18.82 1.63 -27.82
CA ARG A 110 -17.92 1.01 -28.82
C ARG A 110 -16.46 1.12 -28.40
N LEU A 111 -16.06 2.27 -27.85
CA LEU A 111 -14.72 2.46 -27.27
C LEU A 111 -14.49 1.57 -26.05
N ARG A 112 -15.46 1.46 -25.13
CA ARG A 112 -15.34 0.62 -23.93
C ARG A 112 -15.16 -0.86 -24.26
N VAL A 113 -15.88 -1.36 -25.27
CA VAL A 113 -15.72 -2.73 -25.76
C VAL A 113 -14.31 -2.95 -26.30
N ALA A 114 -13.79 -2.01 -27.10
CA ALA A 114 -12.44 -2.09 -27.64
C ALA A 114 -11.36 -2.07 -26.54
N GLU A 115 -11.46 -1.15 -25.58
CA GLU A 115 -10.55 -1.10 -24.43
C GLU A 115 -10.58 -2.39 -23.61
N TRP A 116 -11.77 -2.98 -23.42
CA TRP A 116 -11.88 -4.23 -22.70
C TRP A 116 -11.22 -5.37 -23.49
N ARG A 117 -11.46 -5.48 -24.80
CA ARG A 117 -10.79 -6.49 -25.65
C ARG A 117 -9.26 -6.39 -25.58
N ASP A 118 -8.71 -5.17 -25.66
CA ASP A 118 -7.28 -4.91 -25.49
C ASP A 118 -6.75 -5.43 -24.13
N THR A 119 -7.51 -5.25 -23.04
CA THR A 119 -7.13 -5.77 -21.72
C THR A 119 -7.21 -7.29 -21.64
N VAL A 120 -8.24 -7.89 -22.25
CA VAL A 120 -8.46 -9.34 -22.23
C VAL A 120 -7.34 -10.06 -22.99
N GLU A 121 -6.97 -9.58 -24.18
CA GLU A 121 -5.88 -10.18 -24.97
C GLU A 121 -4.52 -10.04 -24.30
N ALA A 122 -4.31 -8.97 -23.55
CA ALA A 122 -3.10 -8.82 -22.75
C ALA A 122 -3.09 -9.81 -21.57
N VAL A 123 -4.24 -10.07 -20.94
CA VAL A 123 -4.37 -11.06 -19.87
C VAL A 123 -4.19 -12.48 -20.40
N GLU A 124 -4.79 -12.83 -21.54
CA GLU A 124 -4.70 -14.16 -22.16
C GLU A 124 -3.23 -14.61 -22.31
N LYS A 125 -2.32 -13.68 -22.65
CA LYS A 125 -0.87 -13.95 -22.81
C LYS A 125 -0.13 -14.25 -21.51
N ILE A 126 -0.66 -13.82 -20.35
CA ILE A 126 0.00 -13.94 -19.05
C ILE A 126 -0.95 -14.46 -17.96
N ILE A 127 -1.99 -15.21 -18.34
CA ILE A 127 -3.09 -15.59 -17.43
C ILE A 127 -2.60 -16.32 -16.17
N ASP A 128 -1.54 -17.12 -16.29
CA ASP A 128 -0.94 -17.89 -15.19
C ASP A 128 0.01 -17.08 -14.29
N THR A 129 0.38 -15.86 -14.68
CA THR A 129 1.33 -15.03 -13.91
C THR A 129 0.80 -13.64 -13.58
N VAL A 130 -0.32 -13.22 -14.16
CA VAL A 130 -0.95 -11.92 -13.93
C VAL A 130 -1.33 -11.70 -12.47
N ASP A 131 -1.20 -10.48 -11.98
CA ASP A 131 -1.66 -10.08 -10.66
C ASP A 131 -3.17 -10.37 -10.49
N LEU A 132 -3.53 -11.05 -9.40
CA LEU A 132 -4.92 -11.35 -9.05
C LEU A 132 -5.77 -10.10 -8.92
N ARG A 133 -5.17 -8.97 -8.49
CA ARG A 133 -5.90 -7.69 -8.42
C ARG A 133 -6.33 -7.24 -9.81
N ASP A 134 -5.43 -7.32 -10.78
CA ASP A 134 -5.70 -6.91 -12.15
C ASP A 134 -6.76 -7.85 -12.76
N LEU A 135 -6.62 -9.16 -12.58
CA LEU A 135 -7.59 -10.16 -13.05
C LEU A 135 -9.00 -9.93 -12.46
N ARG A 136 -9.10 -9.71 -11.14
CA ARG A 136 -10.37 -9.36 -10.47
C ARG A 136 -10.98 -8.08 -11.04
N SER A 137 -10.17 -7.06 -11.30
CA SER A 137 -10.65 -5.78 -11.84
C SER A 137 -11.25 -5.93 -13.24
N ILE A 138 -10.69 -6.81 -14.07
CA ILE A 138 -11.14 -7.04 -15.46
C ILE A 138 -12.41 -7.86 -15.48
N VAL A 139 -12.50 -8.89 -14.63
CA VAL A 139 -13.73 -9.66 -14.44
C VAL A 139 -14.84 -8.75 -13.90
N ALA A 140 -14.55 -7.88 -12.93
CA ALA A 140 -15.51 -6.90 -12.42
C ALA A 140 -15.98 -5.94 -13.52
N ARG A 141 -15.03 -5.37 -14.30
CA ARG A 141 -15.34 -4.50 -15.45
C ARG A 141 -16.22 -5.21 -16.48
N SER A 142 -16.05 -6.52 -16.67
CA SER A 142 -16.85 -7.29 -17.63
C SER A 142 -18.35 -7.34 -17.33
N ASN A 143 -18.75 -7.03 -16.09
CA ASN A 143 -20.15 -6.93 -15.68
C ASN A 143 -20.78 -5.56 -15.97
N ASP A 144 -20.04 -4.62 -16.57
CA ASP A 144 -20.58 -3.33 -17.02
C ASP A 144 -21.71 -3.53 -18.04
N ALA A 145 -22.80 -2.78 -17.89
CA ALA A 145 -24.00 -2.92 -18.73
C ALA A 145 -23.71 -2.77 -20.24
N THR A 146 -22.73 -1.96 -20.64
CA THR A 146 -22.34 -1.81 -22.05
C THR A 146 -21.67 -3.05 -22.60
N LEU A 147 -20.86 -3.74 -21.80
CA LEU A 147 -20.17 -4.97 -22.21
C LEU A 147 -21.13 -6.17 -22.17
N MET A 148 -22.06 -6.18 -21.22
CA MET A 148 -23.05 -7.24 -21.09
C MET A 148 -23.97 -7.37 -22.30
N LYS A 149 -24.27 -6.26 -22.99
CA LYS A 149 -25.10 -6.22 -24.21
C LYS A 149 -24.46 -6.94 -25.40
N ASP A 150 -23.13 -7.01 -25.47
CA ASP A 150 -22.43 -7.68 -26.57
C ASP A 150 -22.29 -9.18 -26.28
N ALA A 151 -23.13 -9.98 -26.95
CA ALA A 151 -23.16 -11.43 -26.80
C ALA A 151 -21.85 -12.11 -27.26
N SER A 152 -21.08 -11.49 -28.17
CA SER A 152 -19.80 -12.02 -28.63
C SER A 152 -18.75 -12.11 -27.52
N LEU A 153 -18.93 -11.33 -26.45
CA LEU A 153 -18.03 -11.28 -25.30
C LEU A 153 -18.37 -12.33 -24.23
N ASN A 154 -19.48 -13.05 -24.35
CA ASN A 154 -19.93 -14.01 -23.33
C ASN A 154 -18.90 -15.12 -23.08
N GLY A 155 -18.32 -15.69 -24.15
CA GLY A 155 -17.29 -16.73 -24.03
C GLY A 155 -16.07 -16.25 -23.25
N LYS A 156 -15.49 -15.12 -23.67
CA LYS A 156 -14.34 -14.49 -22.99
C LYS A 156 -14.63 -14.14 -21.53
N ARG A 157 -15.86 -13.68 -21.22
CA ARG A 157 -16.28 -13.40 -19.85
C ARG A 157 -16.24 -14.65 -18.99
N GLU A 158 -16.75 -15.76 -19.51
CA GLU A 158 -16.78 -17.02 -18.77
C GLU A 158 -15.38 -17.60 -18.58
N GLU A 159 -14.55 -17.60 -19.63
CA GLU A 159 -13.14 -17.99 -19.55
C GLU A 159 -12.38 -17.23 -18.46
N LEU A 160 -12.57 -15.91 -18.38
CA LEU A 160 -11.95 -15.10 -17.34
C LEU A 160 -12.49 -15.39 -15.93
N ARG A 161 -13.78 -15.72 -15.77
CA ARG A 161 -14.33 -16.14 -14.47
C ARG A 161 -13.77 -17.47 -14.02
N VAL A 162 -13.68 -18.45 -14.93
CA VAL A 162 -13.09 -19.76 -14.66
C VAL A 162 -11.61 -19.60 -14.29
N ALA A 163 -10.86 -18.81 -15.07
CA ALA A 163 -9.45 -18.54 -14.80
C ALA A 163 -9.24 -17.80 -13.47
N LEU A 164 -10.08 -16.81 -13.16
CA LEU A 164 -10.04 -16.11 -11.88
C LEU A 164 -10.25 -17.08 -10.71
N LYS A 165 -11.30 -17.92 -10.77
CA LYS A 165 -11.58 -18.89 -9.71
C LYS A 165 -10.40 -19.85 -9.50
N ARG A 166 -9.89 -20.44 -10.58
CA ARG A 166 -8.69 -21.32 -10.53
C ARG A 166 -7.52 -20.63 -9.86
N ARG A 167 -7.20 -19.39 -10.26
CA ARG A 167 -6.06 -18.62 -9.74
C ARG A 167 -6.24 -18.21 -8.28
N GLU A 168 -7.48 -17.95 -7.85
CA GLU A 168 -7.80 -17.69 -6.45
C GLU A 168 -7.62 -18.94 -5.59
N ASP A 169 -8.06 -20.10 -6.08
CA ASP A 169 -7.90 -21.39 -5.39
C ASP A 169 -6.41 -21.77 -5.29
N GLU A 170 -5.64 -21.62 -6.38
CA GLU A 170 -4.18 -21.80 -6.39
C GLU A 170 -3.48 -20.86 -5.39
N ALA A 171 -3.85 -19.57 -5.36
CA ALA A 171 -3.26 -18.62 -4.43
C ALA A 171 -3.61 -18.93 -2.97
N LEU A 172 -4.81 -19.44 -2.71
CA LEU A 172 -5.21 -19.92 -1.38
C LEU A 172 -4.40 -21.15 -0.97
N ALA A 173 -4.23 -22.12 -1.86
CA ALA A 173 -3.41 -23.31 -1.59
C ALA A 173 -1.95 -22.92 -1.30
N HIS A 174 -1.36 -22.09 -2.14
CA HIS A 174 0.00 -21.58 -1.95
C HIS A 174 0.19 -20.79 -0.67
N TRP A 175 -0.81 -19.99 -0.28
CA TRP A 175 -0.78 -19.28 0.99
C TRP A 175 -0.78 -20.24 2.19
N HIS A 176 -1.58 -21.32 2.15
CA HIS A 176 -1.56 -22.35 3.19
C HIS A 176 -0.22 -23.09 3.23
N GLU A 177 0.32 -23.49 2.08
CA GLU A 177 1.63 -24.15 1.97
C GLU A 177 2.75 -23.27 2.55
N ASP A 178 2.78 -21.98 2.18
CA ASP A 178 3.78 -21.03 2.67
C ASP A 178 3.64 -20.80 4.18
N LEU A 179 2.40 -20.80 4.70
CA LEU A 179 2.13 -20.66 6.12
C LEU A 179 2.60 -21.89 6.90
N GLN A 180 2.28 -23.08 6.40
CA GLN A 180 2.71 -24.35 6.98
C GLN A 180 4.24 -24.45 6.98
N ALA A 181 4.89 -24.17 5.84
CA ALA A 181 6.35 -24.17 5.76
C ALA A 181 6.99 -23.15 6.72
N ALA A 182 6.39 -21.97 6.89
CA ALA A 182 6.89 -20.97 7.84
C ALA A 182 6.78 -21.43 9.30
N VAL A 183 5.69 -22.13 9.64
CA VAL A 183 5.47 -22.75 10.95
C VAL A 183 6.47 -23.89 11.18
N ASP A 184 6.64 -24.79 10.22
CA ASP A 184 7.51 -25.97 10.32
C ASP A 184 8.99 -25.60 10.43
N VAL A 185 9.42 -24.53 9.73
CA VAL A 185 10.78 -23.98 9.84
C VAL A 185 10.98 -23.17 11.14
N GLY A 186 9.91 -22.88 11.89
CA GLY A 186 9.97 -22.08 13.12
C GLY A 186 10.15 -20.58 12.89
N ARG A 187 9.81 -20.06 11.70
CA ARG A 187 9.90 -18.63 11.35
C ARG A 187 8.64 -17.89 11.74
N ILE A 188 8.43 -17.75 13.03
CA ILE A 188 7.17 -17.29 13.62
C ILE A 188 6.80 -15.87 13.18
N VAL A 189 7.75 -14.92 13.15
CA VAL A 189 7.48 -13.56 12.65
C VAL A 189 7.02 -13.57 11.18
N ALA A 190 7.60 -14.43 10.35
CA ALA A 190 7.17 -14.56 8.96
C ALA A 190 5.79 -15.22 8.86
N ALA A 191 5.55 -16.28 9.65
CA ALA A 191 4.28 -16.98 9.71
C ALA A 191 3.13 -16.07 10.19
N LEU A 192 3.34 -15.30 11.25
CA LEU A 192 2.38 -14.29 11.76
C LEU A 192 2.06 -13.24 10.68
N ASN A 193 3.09 -12.68 10.05
CA ASN A 193 2.91 -11.70 8.97
C ASN A 193 2.16 -12.28 7.75
N LEU A 194 2.38 -13.55 7.42
CA LEU A 194 1.71 -14.22 6.30
C LEU A 194 0.25 -14.56 6.66
N SER A 195 -0.01 -14.99 7.89
CA SER A 195 -1.36 -15.32 8.38
C SER A 195 -2.33 -14.12 8.37
N GLY A 196 -1.82 -12.89 8.54
CA GLY A 196 -2.61 -11.65 8.46
C GLY A 196 -2.85 -11.14 7.03
N LYS A 197 -2.31 -11.81 6.00
CA LYS A 197 -2.38 -11.37 4.60
C LYS A 197 -2.89 -12.48 3.67
N PRO A 198 -4.12 -13.00 3.89
CA PRO A 198 -4.70 -13.98 2.99
C PRO A 198 -4.97 -13.37 1.60
N PRO A 199 -4.95 -14.18 0.52
CA PRO A 199 -5.22 -13.71 -0.85
C PRO A 199 -6.67 -13.20 -1.03
N LYS A 200 -7.57 -13.64 -0.15
CA LYS A 200 -8.95 -13.14 0.00
C LYS A 200 -9.11 -12.60 1.42
N ALA A 201 -9.50 -11.33 1.53
CA ALA A 201 -9.65 -10.68 2.82
C ALA A 201 -10.67 -11.42 3.70
N GLY A 202 -10.33 -11.62 4.97
CA GLY A 202 -11.18 -12.32 5.93
C GLY A 202 -11.06 -13.84 5.92
N THR A 203 -10.35 -14.47 4.96
CA THR A 203 -10.11 -15.91 5.01
C THR A 203 -9.20 -16.26 6.20
N PRO A 204 -9.68 -17.00 7.20
CA PRO A 204 -8.86 -17.37 8.35
C PRO A 204 -7.92 -18.52 7.99
N PRO A 205 -6.75 -18.62 8.66
CA PRO A 205 -5.95 -19.84 8.61
C PRO A 205 -6.71 -21.02 9.23
N SER A 206 -6.31 -22.25 8.89
CA SER A 206 -6.91 -23.46 9.47
C SER A 206 -6.79 -23.48 11.00
N ALA A 207 -7.73 -24.16 11.66
CA ALA A 207 -7.75 -24.23 13.13
C ALA A 207 -6.45 -24.84 13.69
N GLU A 208 -5.93 -25.89 13.05
CA GLU A 208 -4.67 -26.53 13.42
C GLU A 208 -3.49 -25.57 13.35
N ILE A 209 -3.39 -24.79 12.27
CA ILE A 209 -2.32 -23.78 12.12
C ILE A 209 -2.47 -22.68 13.16
N LYS A 210 -3.69 -22.23 13.45
CA LYS A 210 -3.92 -21.22 14.51
C LYS A 210 -3.39 -21.70 15.86
N LEU A 211 -3.72 -22.94 16.26
CA LEU A 211 -3.25 -23.52 17.52
C LEU A 211 -1.73 -23.62 17.56
N ARG A 212 -1.10 -24.08 16.47
CA ARG A 212 0.37 -24.13 16.35
C ARG A 212 0.99 -22.74 16.44
N LEU A 213 0.42 -21.74 15.75
CA LEU A 213 0.90 -20.35 15.80
C LEU A 213 0.82 -19.78 17.22
N VAL A 214 -0.26 -20.05 17.95
CA VAL A 214 -0.39 -19.61 19.35
C VAL A 214 0.69 -20.26 20.21
N ALA A 215 0.84 -21.58 20.16
CA ALA A 215 1.82 -22.32 20.94
C ALA A 215 3.25 -21.81 20.68
N LEU A 216 3.65 -21.73 19.40
CA LEU A 216 4.97 -21.26 18.99
C LEU A 216 5.22 -19.78 19.36
N THR A 217 4.20 -18.93 19.27
CA THR A 217 4.34 -17.52 19.65
C THR A 217 4.58 -17.36 21.14
N VAL A 218 3.83 -18.09 21.97
CA VAL A 218 4.04 -18.09 23.44
C VAL A 218 5.41 -18.66 23.80
N GLU A 219 5.89 -19.67 23.08
CA GLU A 219 7.24 -20.24 23.26
C GLU A 219 8.38 -19.25 22.91
N GLN A 220 8.14 -18.26 22.04
CA GLN A 220 9.12 -17.21 21.75
C GLN A 220 9.06 -16.02 22.72
N LEU A 221 7.92 -15.81 23.38
CA LEU A 221 7.71 -14.74 24.35
C LEU A 221 8.06 -15.24 25.76
N THR A 222 9.34 -15.60 25.95
CA THR A 222 9.87 -16.08 27.23
C THR A 222 10.57 -14.98 28.03
N PRO A 223 10.70 -15.13 29.36
CA PRO A 223 11.41 -14.16 30.21
C PRO A 223 12.86 -13.90 29.81
N ASP A 224 13.54 -14.91 29.27
CA ASP A 224 14.95 -14.85 28.89
C ASP A 224 15.17 -14.25 27.49
N ALA A 225 14.09 -14.06 26.71
CA ALA A 225 14.19 -13.44 25.40
C ALA A 225 14.47 -11.93 25.51
N SER A 226 15.33 -11.43 24.61
CA SER A 226 15.66 -10.00 24.54
C SER A 226 14.43 -9.14 24.25
N SER A 227 14.40 -7.91 24.77
CA SER A 227 13.36 -6.91 24.50
C SER A 227 13.16 -6.61 23.01
N GLU A 228 14.23 -6.64 22.21
CA GLU A 228 14.14 -6.43 20.75
C GLU A 228 13.35 -7.56 20.07
N ARG A 229 13.62 -8.82 20.45
CA ARG A 229 12.85 -9.97 19.96
C ARG A 229 11.38 -9.85 20.35
N TRP A 230 11.10 -9.49 21.60
CA TRP A 230 9.74 -9.23 22.08
C TRP A 230 9.04 -8.18 21.21
N ALA A 231 9.67 -7.04 20.97
CA ALA A 231 9.11 -5.98 20.13
C ALA A 231 8.77 -6.50 18.71
N VAL A 232 9.70 -7.20 18.05
CA VAL A 232 9.48 -7.72 16.69
C VAL A 232 8.35 -8.76 16.63
N VAL A 233 8.25 -9.64 17.63
CA VAL A 233 7.17 -10.64 17.70
C VAL A 233 5.83 -9.97 17.96
N LEU A 234 5.75 -9.00 18.88
CA LEU A 234 4.53 -8.26 19.18
C LEU A 234 4.04 -7.43 17.99
N GLU A 235 4.95 -6.81 17.23
CA GLU A 235 4.63 -6.11 15.98
C GLU A 235 3.96 -7.03 14.95
N ALA A 236 4.48 -8.25 14.79
CA ALA A 236 3.87 -9.23 13.89
C ALA A 236 2.57 -9.80 14.45
N LEU A 237 2.52 -10.07 15.76
CA LEU A 237 1.37 -10.65 16.44
C LEU A 237 0.18 -9.70 16.38
N ALA A 238 0.35 -8.40 16.60
CA ALA A 238 -0.74 -7.42 16.66
C ALA A 238 -1.59 -7.35 15.37
N PHE A 239 -1.04 -7.74 14.23
CA PHE A 239 -1.76 -7.77 12.94
C PHE A 239 -2.08 -9.20 12.47
N ALA A 240 -1.77 -10.22 13.27
CA ALA A 240 -2.12 -11.60 13.00
C ALA A 240 -3.53 -11.91 13.54
N PRO A 241 -4.26 -12.89 12.98
CA PRO A 241 -5.60 -13.26 13.45
C PRO A 241 -5.65 -13.89 14.85
N ILE A 242 -4.49 -14.23 15.44
CA ILE A 242 -4.38 -14.89 16.75
C ILE A 242 -3.95 -13.94 17.89
N HIS A 243 -3.94 -12.63 17.66
CA HIS A 243 -3.43 -11.62 18.60
C HIS A 243 -4.10 -11.62 19.98
N ASN A 244 -5.35 -12.04 20.06
CA ASN A 244 -6.11 -12.13 21.32
C ASN A 244 -5.90 -13.44 22.09
N ASP A 245 -5.32 -14.44 21.44
CA ASP A 245 -5.18 -15.81 21.97
C ASP A 245 -3.76 -16.09 22.48
N ALA A 246 -2.74 -15.49 21.86
CA ALA A 246 -1.34 -15.66 22.24
C ALA A 246 -0.94 -14.72 23.40
N VAL A 247 -1.33 -15.08 24.63
CA VAL A 247 -0.95 -14.34 25.85
C VAL A 247 0.24 -15.02 26.53
N PRO A 248 1.40 -14.34 26.67
CA PRO A 248 2.54 -14.90 27.38
C PRO A 248 2.27 -14.98 28.90
N LYS A 249 2.81 -16.00 29.55
CA LYS A 249 2.62 -16.22 31.00
C LYS A 249 3.47 -15.29 31.88
N ALA A 250 4.58 -14.79 31.35
CA ALA A 250 5.54 -13.98 32.09
C ALA A 250 6.14 -12.90 31.19
N LEU A 251 6.55 -11.79 31.81
CA LEU A 251 7.21 -10.65 31.16
C LEU A 251 8.70 -10.94 30.92
N PRO A 252 9.35 -10.24 29.97
CA PRO A 252 10.80 -10.31 29.81
C PRO A 252 11.50 -9.78 31.07
N GLN A 253 12.61 -10.40 31.46
CA GLN A 253 13.42 -9.94 32.60
C GLN A 253 13.96 -8.52 32.40
N ARG A 254 14.17 -8.12 31.14
CA ARG A 254 14.66 -6.79 30.77
C ARG A 254 13.62 -6.10 29.90
N VAL A 255 13.00 -5.06 30.46
CA VAL A 255 12.06 -4.19 29.75
C VAL A 255 12.78 -2.90 29.36
N THR A 256 12.94 -2.67 28.06
CA THR A 256 13.54 -1.44 27.53
C THR A 256 12.48 -0.38 27.22
N PRO A 257 12.84 0.91 27.20
CA PRO A 257 11.90 1.98 26.85
C PRO A 257 11.34 1.83 25.42
N GLU A 258 12.10 1.25 24.50
CA GLU A 258 11.62 0.95 23.14
C GLU A 258 10.51 -0.11 23.14
N LEU A 259 10.68 -1.18 23.93
CA LEU A 259 9.65 -2.20 24.09
C LEU A 259 8.36 -1.59 24.65
N ILE A 260 8.46 -0.75 25.68
CA ILE A 260 7.29 -0.05 26.24
C ILE A 260 6.60 0.79 25.16
N LYS A 261 7.36 1.58 24.37
CA LYS A 261 6.80 2.37 23.25
C LYS A 261 6.05 1.49 22.25
N THR A 262 6.59 0.32 21.90
CA THR A 262 5.91 -0.62 21.00
C THR A 262 4.62 -1.16 21.60
N VAL A 263 4.64 -1.58 22.87
CA VAL A 263 3.46 -2.08 23.58
C VAL A 263 2.38 -1.00 23.69
N THR A 264 2.75 0.23 24.07
CA THR A 264 1.81 1.36 24.15
C THR A 264 1.16 1.66 22.80
N ARG A 265 1.95 1.64 21.72
CA ARG A 265 1.41 1.88 20.36
C ARG A 265 0.45 0.78 19.93
N LEU A 266 0.78 -0.48 20.25
CA LEU A 266 0.00 -1.67 19.87
C LEU A 266 -1.11 -2.01 20.85
N ALA A 267 -1.23 -1.30 21.98
CA ALA A 267 -2.19 -1.57 23.04
C ALA A 267 -3.65 -1.73 22.57
N PRO A 268 -4.16 -0.96 21.58
CA PRO A 268 -5.52 -1.17 21.05
C PRO A 268 -5.72 -2.51 20.34
N LEU A 269 -4.64 -3.12 19.81
CA LEU A 269 -4.68 -4.40 19.09
C LEU A 269 -4.35 -5.60 19.97
N ILE A 270 -3.56 -5.43 21.04
CA ILE A 270 -3.16 -6.50 21.96
C ILE A 270 -3.44 -6.14 23.42
N PRO A 271 -4.72 -5.91 23.80
CA PRO A 271 -5.08 -5.34 25.09
C PRO A 271 -4.68 -6.21 26.28
N LYS A 272 -4.81 -7.54 26.15
CA LYS A 272 -4.41 -8.49 27.20
C LYS A 272 -2.91 -8.44 27.51
N ILE A 273 -2.08 -8.26 26.47
CA ILE A 273 -0.63 -8.16 26.62
C ILE A 273 -0.28 -6.79 27.20
N ALA A 274 -0.89 -5.71 26.71
CA ALA A 274 -0.69 -4.36 27.24
C ALA A 274 -0.96 -4.28 28.75
N ALA A 275 -2.01 -4.96 29.22
CA ALA A 275 -2.33 -5.06 30.65
C ALA A 275 -1.20 -5.72 31.47
N LEU A 276 -0.51 -6.73 30.93
CA LEU A 276 0.66 -7.34 31.60
C LEU A 276 1.80 -6.34 31.78
N PHE A 277 1.98 -5.41 30.84
CA PHE A 277 2.97 -4.33 30.94
C PHE A 277 2.47 -3.13 31.77
N GLY A 278 1.28 -3.20 32.38
CA GLY A 278 0.67 -2.10 33.12
C GLY A 278 0.21 -0.92 32.24
N VAL A 279 0.06 -1.13 30.94
CA VAL A 279 -0.40 -0.11 30.00
C VAL A 279 -1.92 -0.17 29.90
N ALA A 280 -2.60 0.89 30.34
CA ALA A 280 -4.04 1.03 30.17
C ALA A 280 -4.40 1.30 28.70
N VAL A 281 -5.39 0.58 28.19
CA VAL A 281 -5.90 0.75 26.82
C VAL A 281 -7.05 1.76 26.84
N ASP A 282 -6.90 2.87 26.12
CA ASP A 282 -8.02 3.77 25.87
C ASP A 282 -8.98 3.12 24.86
N PRO A 283 -10.26 2.89 25.20
CA PRO A 283 -11.24 2.28 24.29
C PRO A 283 -11.51 3.12 23.03
N LYS A 284 -11.16 4.41 23.02
CA LYS A 284 -11.28 5.30 21.84
C LYS A 284 -9.98 5.42 21.04
N ALA A 285 -8.90 4.74 21.43
CA ALA A 285 -7.63 4.81 20.74
C ALA A 285 -7.74 4.26 19.31
N ARG A 286 -7.16 5.01 18.36
CA ARG A 286 -7.12 4.60 16.95
C ARG A 286 -6.18 3.42 16.78
N THR A 287 -6.59 2.44 15.97
CA THR A 287 -5.73 1.31 15.60
C THR A 287 -4.50 1.79 14.82
N PRO A 288 -3.28 1.41 15.26
CA PRO A 288 -2.06 1.80 14.57
C PRO A 288 -1.95 1.08 13.21
N ARG A 289 -1.20 1.68 12.29
CA ARG A 289 -0.80 0.99 11.04
C ARG A 289 0.44 0.11 11.29
N PRO A 290 0.60 -0.99 10.54
CA PRO A 290 1.83 -1.78 10.57
C PRO A 290 3.04 -0.92 10.20
N LEU A 291 4.16 -1.13 10.88
CA LEU A 291 5.41 -0.49 10.50
C LEU A 291 5.90 -1.04 9.16
N PRO A 292 6.43 -0.18 8.26
CA PRO A 292 7.06 -0.66 7.05
C PRO A 292 8.27 -1.54 7.40
N PRO A 293 8.52 -2.62 6.65
CA PRO A 293 9.71 -3.43 6.87
C PRO A 293 10.95 -2.55 6.70
N VAL A 294 11.86 -2.59 7.68
CA VAL A 294 13.14 -1.88 7.61
C VAL A 294 13.87 -2.38 6.37
N ARG A 295 13.96 -1.52 5.34
CA ARG A 295 14.80 -1.79 4.19
C ARG A 295 16.22 -1.73 4.73
N ARG A 296 16.93 -2.86 4.72
CA ARG A 296 18.39 -2.82 4.90
C ARG A 296 18.91 -2.02 3.70
N ASP A 297 19.30 -0.78 3.94
CA ASP A 297 19.83 0.08 2.91
C ASP A 297 21.00 -0.63 2.24
N LYS A 298 20.79 -1.02 0.98
CA LYS A 298 21.86 -1.51 0.09
C LYS A 298 22.81 -0.38 -0.32
N ASP A 299 22.55 0.84 0.14
CA ASP A 299 23.28 2.06 -0.22
C ASP A 299 24.62 2.20 0.49
N ALA A 300 24.92 1.40 1.52
CA ALA A 300 26.24 1.35 2.14
C ALA A 300 27.36 0.79 1.23
N LYS A 301 27.03 0.32 0.01
CA LYS A 301 28.02 -0.16 -0.99
C LYS A 301 28.21 0.76 -2.19
N ARG A 302 27.64 1.98 -2.19
CA ARG A 302 27.80 2.99 -3.25
C ARG A 302 28.46 4.29 -2.78
N GLY A 303 29.22 4.25 -1.68
CA GLY A 303 29.94 5.40 -1.14
C GLY A 303 31.43 5.44 -1.50
N SER A 304 31.80 5.49 -2.79
CA SER A 304 33.08 6.11 -3.20
C SER A 304 33.10 6.49 -4.69
N LYS A 305 32.54 7.66 -5.03
CA LYS A 305 33.06 8.60 -6.04
C LYS A 305 32.01 9.69 -6.31
N GLY A 306 32.41 10.93 -6.11
CA GLY A 306 31.70 12.10 -6.64
C GLY A 306 31.48 13.17 -5.58
N ALA A 307 32.51 13.99 -5.32
CA ALA A 307 32.35 15.26 -4.64
C ALA A 307 31.45 16.20 -5.48
N PRO A 308 30.58 17.03 -4.85
CA PRO A 308 29.80 18.02 -5.59
C PRO A 308 30.67 19.26 -5.85
N ARG A 309 30.81 19.65 -7.12
CA ARG A 309 31.35 20.97 -7.48
C ARG A 309 30.27 22.02 -7.24
N SER A 310 30.54 22.89 -6.28
CA SER A 310 29.88 24.19 -6.14
C SER A 310 30.14 25.03 -7.40
N ASN A 311 29.10 25.61 -7.99
CA ASN A 311 29.28 26.82 -8.76
C ASN A 311 28.27 27.87 -8.29
N SER A 312 28.84 28.89 -7.66
CA SER A 312 28.23 30.16 -7.29
C SER A 312 28.29 31.12 -8.48
N GLY A 313 27.35 32.06 -8.54
CA GLY A 313 27.25 33.15 -9.52
C GLY A 313 25.78 33.44 -9.85
N SER A 314 24.96 33.93 -8.91
CA SER A 314 24.83 35.35 -8.53
C SER A 314 24.63 36.30 -9.72
N ARG A 315 23.39 36.79 -9.88
CA ARG A 315 23.08 38.21 -10.16
C ARG A 315 21.77 38.57 -9.45
N ALA A 316 21.93 39.37 -8.40
CA ALA A 316 20.95 40.29 -7.81
C ALA A 316 20.59 41.40 -8.84
N ASN A 317 19.52 42.19 -8.75
CA ASN A 317 18.91 42.96 -7.66
C ASN A 317 17.37 43.01 -7.87
N GLY A 318 16.51 43.06 -6.84
CA GLY A 318 16.31 44.16 -5.86
C GLY A 318 15.18 45.05 -6.41
N ASP A 319 14.09 45.44 -5.75
CA ASP A 319 13.74 45.81 -4.37
C ASP A 319 12.18 45.92 -4.36
N ALA A 320 11.38 46.10 -3.30
CA ALA A 320 11.47 46.04 -1.85
C ALA A 320 10.02 46.04 -1.30
N THR A 321 9.87 45.37 -0.15
CA THR A 321 8.90 45.41 0.98
C THR A 321 8.14 46.75 1.23
N PRO A 322 7.09 46.85 2.12
CA PRO A 322 6.78 45.98 3.26
C PRO A 322 5.29 45.69 3.61
N ALA A 323 5.14 44.80 4.59
CA ALA A 323 3.91 44.34 5.27
C ALA A 323 3.19 45.45 6.09
N PRO A 324 1.99 45.19 6.68
CA PRO A 324 1.97 44.52 7.99
C PRO A 324 0.79 43.55 8.23
N ALA A 325 0.91 42.84 9.35
CA ALA A 325 -0.03 41.90 9.94
C ALA A 325 -1.26 42.56 10.56
N VAL A 326 -2.38 41.83 10.64
CA VAL A 326 -3.36 42.02 11.72
C VAL A 326 -3.95 40.68 12.17
N THR A 327 -3.81 40.44 13.46
CA THR A 327 -4.50 39.44 14.27
C THR A 327 -5.83 40.03 14.71
N THR A 328 -6.94 39.28 14.66
CA THR A 328 -8.03 39.43 15.65
C THR A 328 -8.89 38.19 15.76
N THR A 329 -9.08 37.82 17.01
CA THR A 329 -9.90 36.77 17.63
C THR A 329 -11.39 37.06 17.62
N ALA A 330 -12.18 35.97 17.66
CA ALA A 330 -13.43 35.70 18.39
C ALA A 330 -14.49 36.81 18.59
N THR A 331 -15.78 36.48 18.33
CA THR A 331 -16.80 36.24 19.39
C THR A 331 -18.24 36.18 18.84
N GLU A 332 -18.97 35.20 19.40
CA GLU A 332 -20.42 34.99 19.62
C GLU A 332 -21.52 34.96 18.54
N ALA A 333 -22.36 33.94 18.75
CA ALA A 333 -23.72 33.72 18.28
C ALA A 333 -24.74 34.68 18.95
N PRO A 334 -26.05 34.63 18.62
CA PRO A 334 -26.92 33.64 19.26
C PRO A 334 -28.01 33.01 18.36
N ALA A 335 -28.73 32.08 18.99
CA ALA A 335 -29.66 31.08 18.49
C ALA A 335 -31.10 31.55 18.20
N ALA A 336 -31.82 30.74 17.40
CA ALA A 336 -33.25 30.40 17.50
C ALA A 336 -33.46 29.17 16.59
N ASP A 337 -33.56 27.95 17.11
CA ASP A 337 -34.77 27.25 17.60
C ASP A 337 -35.89 27.14 16.54
N ILE A 338 -36.30 25.91 16.21
CA ILE A 338 -37.64 25.42 15.84
C ILE A 338 -37.55 23.89 15.59
N ALA A 339 -38.00 23.16 16.61
CA ALA A 339 -38.96 22.05 16.63
C ALA A 339 -38.97 20.92 15.57
N ALA A 340 -38.93 19.69 16.11
CA ALA A 340 -39.41 18.44 15.52
C ALA A 340 -40.93 18.43 15.31
N PRO A 341 -41.45 17.44 14.56
CA PRO A 341 -42.69 16.80 15.00
C PRO A 341 -42.55 15.28 15.14
N ALA A 342 -43.21 14.81 16.19
CA ALA A 342 -43.42 13.43 16.56
C ALA A 342 -44.44 12.73 15.65
N ALA A 343 -44.36 11.40 15.71
CA ALA A 343 -45.36 10.47 15.24
C ALA A 343 -46.74 10.74 15.87
N ASP A 344 -47.79 10.57 15.08
CA ASP A 344 -49.14 10.42 15.58
C ASP A 344 -49.72 9.08 15.11
N ALA A 345 -50.22 8.34 16.09
CA ALA A 345 -50.95 7.10 15.94
C ALA A 345 -52.37 7.41 16.37
N SER A 346 -53.31 7.40 15.43
CA SER A 346 -54.74 7.46 15.76
C SER A 346 -55.33 6.05 15.66
N ALA A 347 -55.60 5.47 16.82
CA ALA A 347 -56.64 4.46 16.99
C ALA A 347 -58.00 5.17 17.06
N THR A 348 -59.08 4.55 16.56
CA THR A 348 -60.30 4.23 17.33
C THR A 348 -61.35 3.53 16.45
N GLN A 349 -61.79 2.41 16.98
CA GLN A 349 -63.06 1.68 16.86
C GLN A 349 -64.18 2.28 16.00
N ASN A 350 -64.77 1.42 15.16
CA ASN A 350 -66.14 0.94 15.33
C ASN A 350 -66.26 -0.51 14.84
#